data_AF-A0A1H6X5G6-F1
#
_entry.id   AF-A0A1H6X5G6-F1
#
_cell.length_a   1.000
_cell.length_b   1.000
_cell.length_c   1.000
_cell.angle_alpha   90.00
_cell.angle_beta   90.00
_cell.angle_gamma   90.00
#
_symmetry.space_group_name_H-M   'P 1'
#
loop_
_entity.id
_entity.type
_entity.pdbx_description
1 polymer ?
#
loop_
_entity_poly.entity_id
_entity_poly.type
_entity_poly.pdbx_seq_one_letter_code
_entity_poly.pdbx_strand_id
1 'polypeptide(L)' 'MTANELNSIAEKALEEKYDLIISSLKKCASEGKSSFIMEELPEILINKLIAKGYRITPIVRYRYHFIFQKKKEKVYKIQF' A
#
# COMPACT_ATOMS: atom_id res chain seq x y z
N MET A 1 20.03 21.86 6.66
CA MET A 1 18.93 21.04 6.10
C MET A 1 17.80 21.97 5.75
N THR A 2 17.53 22.14 4.46
CA THR A 2 16.44 22.99 3.96
C THR A 2 15.18 22.16 3.74
N ALA A 3 14.00 22.79 3.77
CA ALA A 3 12.72 22.11 3.52
C ALA A 3 12.68 21.38 2.17
N ASN A 4 13.43 21.87 1.17
CA ASN A 4 13.52 21.27 -0.15
C ASN A 4 14.30 19.95 -0.16
N GLU A 5 15.35 19.83 0.65
CA GLU A 5 16.12 18.58 0.79
C GLU A 5 15.28 17.49 1.46
N LEU A 6 14.48 17.86 2.47
CA LEU A 6 13.54 16.95 3.15
C LEU A 6 12.46 16.43 2.19
N ASN A 7 11.91 17.30 1.34
CA ASN A 7 10.91 16.91 0.34
C ASN A 7 11.49 15.95 -0.70
N SER A 8 12.70 16.20 -1.20
CA SER A 8 13.35 15.30 -2.17
C SER A 8 13.64 13.91 -1.59
N ILE A 9 14.04 13.84 -0.32
CA ILE A 9 14.24 12.56 0.38
C ILE A 9 12.91 11.83 0.56
N ALA A 10 11.85 12.55 0.92
CA ALA A 10 10.52 11.97 1.08
C ALA A 10 9.98 11.42 -0.25
N GLU A 11 10.17 12.13 -1.36
CA GLU A 11 9.77 11.69 -2.70
C GLU A 11 10.50 10.41 -3.13
N LYS A 12 11.83 10.35 -2.95
CA LYS A 12 12.63 9.16 -3.28
C LYS A 12 12.19 7.94 -2.47
N ALA A 13 12.00 8.11 -1.15
CA ALA A 13 11.51 7.02 -0.30
C ALA A 13 10.10 6.55 -0.70
N LEU A 14 9.27 7.46 -1.21
CA LEU A 14 7.94 7.15 -1.72
C LEU A 14 7.99 6.39 -3.05
N GLU A 15 8.96 6.72 -3.90
CA GLU A 15 9.17 6.09 -5.21
C GLU A 15 9.64 4.64 -5.06
N GLU A 16 10.59 4.36 -4.16
CA GLU A 16 11.00 2.99 -3.85
C GLU A 16 9.83 2.14 -3.35
N LYS A 17 9.00 2.70 -2.44
CA LYS A 17 7.78 2.03 -1.98
C LYS A 17 6.78 1.80 -3.11
N TYR A 18 6.65 2.75 -4.02
CA TYR A 18 5.77 2.60 -5.19
C TYR A 18 6.20 1.45 -6.09
N ASP A 19 7.48 1.34 -6.41
CA ASP A 19 8.02 0.27 -7.26
C ASP A 19 7.87 -1.12 -6.62
N LEU A 20 8.03 -1.20 -5.30
CA LEU A 20 7.72 -2.42 -4.54
C LEU A 20 6.24 -2.80 -4.63
N ILE A 21 5.32 -1.83 -4.57
CA ILE A 21 3.88 -2.10 -4.71
C ILE A 21 3.57 -2.60 -6.13
N ILE A 22 4.12 -1.96 -7.16
CA ILE A 22 3.88 -2.35 -8.55
C ILE A 22 4.47 -3.72 -8.86
N SER A 23 5.68 -4.02 -8.39
CA SER A 23 6.27 -5.36 -8.56
C SER A 23 5.44 -6.44 -7.86
N SER A 24 4.93 -6.14 -6.66
CA SER A 24 4.02 -7.04 -5.92
C SER A 24 2.70 -7.26 -6.66
N LEU A 25 2.11 -6.21 -7.23
CA LEU A 25 0.89 -6.29 -8.05
C LEU A 25 1.13 -7.12 -9.31
N LYS A 26 2.25 -6.90 -10.02
CA LYS A 26 2.64 -7.70 -11.19
C LYS A 26 2.79 -9.18 -10.83
N LYS A 27 3.44 -9.47 -9.70
CA LYS A 27 3.59 -10.85 -9.21
C LYS A 27 2.23 -11.48 -8.88
N CYS A 28 1.34 -10.76 -8.20
CA CYS A 28 -0.02 -11.24 -7.93
C CYS A 28 -0.79 -11.50 -9.23
N ALA A 29 -0.67 -10.63 -10.24
CA ALA A 29 -1.27 -10.84 -11.54
C ALA A 29 -0.71 -12.10 -12.25
N SER A 30 0.59 -12.33 -12.19
CA SER A 30 1.22 -13.57 -12.71
C SER A 30 0.76 -14.83 -11.98
N GLU A 31 0.39 -14.72 -10.69
CA GLU A 31 -0.21 -15.80 -9.90
C GLU A 31 -1.73 -15.95 -10.14
N GLY A 32 -2.33 -15.16 -11.03
CA GLY A 32 -3.76 -15.19 -11.34
C GLY A 32 -4.66 -14.52 -10.29
N LYS A 33 -4.09 -13.77 -9.33
CA LYS A 33 -4.82 -13.07 -8.27
C LYS A 33 -5.15 -11.65 -8.68
N SER A 34 -6.44 -11.29 -8.71
CA SER A 34 -6.94 -9.95 -9.09
C SER A 34 -6.73 -8.85 -8.04
N SER A 35 -6.07 -9.15 -6.92
CA SER A 35 -5.93 -8.18 -5.84
C SER A 35 -4.73 -8.44 -4.94
N PHE A 36 -4.17 -7.36 -4.41
CA PHE A 36 -3.11 -7.34 -3.41
C PHE A 36 -3.60 -6.62 -2.15
N ILE A 37 -3.21 -7.08 -0.96
CA ILE A 37 -3.59 -6.49 0.32
C ILE A 37 -2.32 -5.98 1.02
N MET A 38 -2.35 -4.73 1.47
CA MET A 38 -1.23 -4.08 2.16
C MET A 38 -1.72 -3.40 3.44
N GLU A 39 -0.93 -3.47 4.51
CA GLU A 39 -1.26 -2.84 5.80
C GLU A 39 -1.01 -1.33 5.77
N GLU A 40 0.11 -0.89 5.21
CA GLU A 40 0.49 0.52 5.18
C GLU A 40 0.52 1.06 3.75
N LEU A 41 -0.34 2.03 3.45
CA LEU A 41 -0.35 2.72 2.16
C LEU A 41 -0.41 4.24 2.39
N PRO A 42 0.67 4.99 2.10
CA PRO A 42 0.69 6.45 2.16
C PRO A 42 -0.36 7.07 1.23
N GLU A 43 -1.04 8.13 1.67
CA GLU A 43 -2.09 8.80 0.89
C GLU A 43 -1.61 9.30 -0.48
N ILE A 44 -0.36 9.75 -0.58
CA ILE A 44 0.24 10.19 -1.84
C ILE A 44 0.29 9.01 -2.84
N LEU A 45 0.59 7.80 -2.37
CA LEU A 45 0.60 6.60 -3.21
C LEU A 45 -0.81 6.13 -3.57
N ILE A 46 -1.79 6.31 -2.66
CA ILE A 46 -3.21 6.05 -2.96
C ILE A 46 -3.63 6.88 -4.16
N ASN A 47 -3.38 8.19 -4.13
CA ASN A 47 -3.75 9.09 -5.22
C ASN A 47 -3.03 8.73 -6.53
N LYS A 48 -1.74 8.40 -6.47
CA LYS A 48 -0.95 7.98 -7.64
C LYS A 48 -1.47 6.68 -8.26
N LEU A 49 -1.90 5.72 -7.45
CA LEU A 49 -2.46 4.44 -7.90
C LEU A 49 -3.87 4.60 -8.49
N ILE A 50 -4.73 5.41 -7.86
CA ILE A 50 -6.06 5.75 -8.39
C ILE A 50 -5.94 6.44 -9.75
N ALA A 51 -4.99 7.37 -9.90
CA ALA A 51 -4.72 8.05 -11.17
C ALA A 51 -4.27 7.09 -12.28
N LYS A 52 -3.66 5.94 -11.94
CA LYS A 52 -3.31 4.87 -12.89
C LYS A 52 -4.43 3.87 -13.16
N GLY A 53 -5.60 4.04 -12.54
CA GLY A 53 -6.78 3.19 -12.74
C GLY A 53 -6.90 2.02 -11.75
N TYR A 54 -6.05 1.93 -10.74
CA TYR A 54 -6.19 0.90 -9.71
C TYR A 54 -7.31 1.24 -8.73
N ARG A 55 -8.11 0.24 -8.35
CA ARG A 55 -9.18 0.40 -7.36
C ARG A 55 -8.66 0.07 -5.98
N ILE A 56 -8.65 1.05 -5.08
CA ILE A 56 -8.20 0.88 -3.70
C ILE A 56 -9.41 0.86 -2.78
N THR A 57 -9.57 -0.22 -2.01
CA THR A 57 -10.63 -0.36 -1.02
C THR A 57 -10.02 -0.57 0.37
N PRO A 58 -10.30 0.30 1.35
CA PRO A 58 -9.90 0.03 2.73
C PRO A 58 -10.75 -1.10 3.31
N ILE A 59 -10.09 -2.07 3.93
CA ILE A 59 -10.71 -3.23 4.60
C ILE A 59 -10.19 -3.26 6.03
N VAL A 60 -11.02 -3.71 6.97
CA VAL A 60 -10.58 -3.95 8.34
C VAL A 60 -10.27 -5.44 8.47
N ARG A 61 -9.03 -5.78 8.80
CA ARG A 61 -8.62 -7.15 9.11
C ARG A 61 -8.44 -7.29 10.62
N TYR A 62 -8.94 -8.38 11.17
CA TYR A 62 -8.74 -8.71 12.57
C TYR A 62 -7.54 -9.63 12.69
N ARG A 63 -6.53 -9.21 13.46
CA ARG A 63 -5.37 -10.04 13.78
C ARG A 63 -5.45 -10.43 15.25
N TYR A 64 -5.25 -11.72 15.53
CA TYR A 64 -5.25 -12.23 16.91
C TYR A 64 -3.86 -11.98 17.51
N HIS A 65 -3.83 -11.16 18.55
CA HIS A 65 -2.65 -10.97 19.39
C HIS A 65 -2.94 -11.69 20.71
N PHE A 66 -2.49 -12.95 20.80
CA PHE A 66 -2.75 -13.81 21.96
C PHE A 66 -4.23 -14.14 22.24
N ILE A 67 -4.42 -15.12 23.12
CA ILE A 67 -5.57 -16.04 23.22
C ILE A 67 -6.97 -15.38 23.24
N PHE A 68 -7.13 -14.07 23.51
CA PHE A 68 -8.42 -13.37 23.36
C PHE A 68 -8.37 -11.90 22.93
N GLN A 69 -7.22 -11.30 22.58
CA GLN A 69 -7.18 -9.90 22.15
C GLN A 69 -7.23 -9.79 20.62
N LYS A 70 -8.37 -9.34 20.09
CA LYS A 70 -8.54 -8.99 18.68
C LYS A 70 -8.11 -7.55 18.46
N LYS A 71 -7.06 -7.34 17.67
CA LYS A 71 -6.70 -6.00 17.20
C LYS A 71 -7.31 -5.76 15.82
N LYS A 72 -7.97 -4.62 15.67
CA LYS A 72 -8.44 -4.12 14.36
C LYS A 72 -7.24 -3.50 13.65
N GLU A 73 -6.88 -4.04 12.50
CA GLU A 73 -5.86 -3.48 11.63
C GLU A 73 -6.53 -2.99 10.35
N LYS A 74 -6.27 -1.72 10.00
CA LYS A 74 -6.74 -1.14 8.75
C LYS A 74 -5.79 -1.60 7.65
N VAL A 75 -6.32 -2.27 6.64
CA VAL A 75 -5.58 -2.74 5.47
C VAL A 75 -6.20 -2.18 4.20
N TYR A 76 -5.42 -2.11 3.13
CA TYR A 76 -5.85 -1.61 1.83
C TYR A 76 -5.78 -2.73 0.81
N LYS A 77 -6.92 -3.02 0.17
CA LYS A 77 -7.00 -3.92 -0.96
C LYS A 77 -6.86 -3.11 -2.24
N ILE A 78 -5.83 -3.40 -3.01
CA ILE A 78 -5.56 -2.83 -4.32
C ILE A 78 -5.99 -3.85 -5.38
N GLN A 79 -6.91 -3.46 -6.24
CA GLN A 79 -7.42 -4.27 -7.35
C GLN A 79 -7.08 -3.62 -8.68
N PHE A 80 -6.90 -4.46 -9.70
CA PHE A 80 -6.62 -4.06 -11.08
C PHE A 80 -7.73 -4.50 -12.01
#